data_AF-A0AAW6Y705-F1
#
_entry.id   AF-A0AAW6Y705-F1
#
_cell.length_a   1.000
_cell.length_b   1.000
_cell.length_c   1.000
_cell.angle_alpha   90.00
_cell.angle_beta   90.00
_cell.angle_gamma   90.00
#
_symmetry.space_group_name_H-M   'P 1'
#
loop_
_entity.id
_entity.type
_entity.pdbx_description
1 polymer ?
#
loop_
_entity_poly.entity_id
_entity_poly.type
_entity_poly.pdbx_seq_one_letter_code
_entity_poly.pdbx_strand_id
1 'polypeptide(L)'
;MSSLLLNEKLNTETARISWEELQPHFARGAAVYVAPDLDLIAVARHVAEDEAAPLKQWMEQGKFGAISDDMARTFLADKQEMWAVVVAPWVLVQPCKD
;
A
#
# COMPACT_ATOMS: atom_id res chain seq x y z
N MET A 1 -7.18 4.37 -24.83
CA MET A 1 -5.74 4.46 -24.53
C MET A 1 -5.53 3.62 -23.29
N SER A 2 -5.31 2.32 -23.49
CA SER A 2 -6.04 1.30 -22.75
C SER A 2 -5.10 0.41 -21.95
N SER A 3 -5.24 0.43 -20.62
CA SER A 3 -4.75 -0.53 -19.61
C SER A 3 -3.22 -0.74 -19.48
N LEU A 4 -2.45 -0.80 -20.57
CA LEU A 4 -1.01 -1.12 -20.54
C LEU A 4 -0.15 -0.02 -19.89
N LEU A 5 -0.49 1.25 -20.10
CA LEU A 5 0.22 2.39 -19.50
C LEU A 5 0.13 2.43 -17.97
N LEU A 6 -0.94 1.89 -17.39
CA LEU A 6 -1.13 1.88 -15.94
C LEU A 6 -0.24 0.80 -15.29
N ASN A 7 -0.20 -0.40 -15.87
CA ASN A 7 0.64 -1.49 -15.38
C ASN A 7 2.14 -1.16 -15.52
N GLU A 8 2.57 -0.51 -16.61
CA GLU A 8 3.98 -0.08 -16.77
C GLU A 8 4.36 1.04 -15.79
N LYS A 9 3.44 1.97 -15.46
CA LYS A 9 3.67 2.98 -14.42
C LYS A 9 3.76 2.36 -13.03
N LEU A 10 2.80 1.51 -12.66
CA LEU A 10 2.77 0.88 -11.34
C LEU A 10 3.99 -0.03 -11.10
N ASN A 11 4.45 -0.73 -12.13
CA ASN A 11 5.67 -1.54 -12.06
C ASN A 11 6.95 -0.71 -11.91
N THR A 12 6.98 0.55 -12.38
CA THR A 12 8.11 1.47 -12.19
C THR A 12 8.01 2.23 -10.85
N GLU A 13 6.82 2.30 -10.26
CA GLU A 13 6.52 3.02 -9.02
C GLU A 13 6.50 2.10 -7.78
N THR A 14 6.82 0.81 -7.94
CA THR A 14 6.99 -0.12 -6.82
C THR A 14 8.43 -0.02 -6.30
N ALA A 15 8.63 0.71 -5.21
CA ALA A 15 9.93 0.87 -4.59
C ALA A 15 9.98 0.17 -3.23
N ARG A 16 11.13 -0.43 -2.91
CA ARG A 16 11.47 -0.80 -1.53
C ARG A 16 11.94 0.46 -0.82
N ILE A 17 11.29 0.79 0.29
CA ILE A 17 11.53 2.01 1.04
C ILE A 17 11.42 1.71 2.54
N SER A 18 12.17 2.44 3.36
CA SER A 18 12.03 2.31 4.80
C SER A 18 10.69 2.88 5.28
N TRP A 19 10.11 2.29 6.33
CA TRP A 19 8.93 2.88 6.97
C TRP A 19 9.16 4.30 7.48
N GLU A 20 10.40 4.64 7.87
CA GLU A 20 10.79 5.98 8.31
C GLU A 20 10.54 7.04 7.22
N GLU A 21 10.91 6.75 5.97
CA GLU A 21 10.67 7.66 4.84
C GLU A 21 9.19 7.74 4.43
N LEU A 22 8.37 6.75 4.82
CA LEU A 22 6.93 6.76 4.59
C LEU A 22 6.15 7.56 5.64
N GLN A 23 6.77 7.98 6.76
CA GLN A 23 6.10 8.75 7.81
C GLN A 23 5.41 10.03 7.33
N PRO A 24 5.97 10.83 6.40
CA PRO A 24 5.27 11.99 5.85
C PRO A 24 3.98 11.63 5.11
N HIS A 25 3.93 10.47 4.44
CA HIS A 25 2.72 9.99 3.76
C HIS A 25 1.68 9.49 4.78
N PHE A 26 2.14 8.78 5.81
CA PHE A 26 1.29 8.37 6.93
C PHE A 26 0.69 9.57 7.69
N ALA A 27 1.49 10.58 8.02
CA ALA A 27 1.03 11.78 8.75
C ALA A 27 -0.02 12.59 7.99
N ARG A 28 -0.03 12.51 6.65
CA ARG A 28 -1.05 13.12 5.78
C ARG A 28 -2.31 12.25 5.62
N GLY A 29 -2.33 11.07 6.23
CA GLY A 29 -3.39 10.08 6.06
C GLY A 29 -3.43 9.47 4.67
N ALA A 30 -2.34 9.54 3.89
CA ALA A 30 -2.29 9.06 2.51
C ALA A 30 -1.73 7.63 2.38
N ALA A 31 -1.15 7.08 3.45
CA ALA A 31 -0.59 5.73 3.45
C ALA A 31 -1.67 4.68 3.78
N VAL A 32 -1.76 3.64 2.96
CA VAL A 32 -2.72 2.55 3.08
C VAL A 32 -1.97 1.23 3.21
N TYR A 33 -2.25 0.50 4.28
CA TYR A 33 -1.71 -0.83 4.52
C TYR A 33 -2.30 -1.85 3.55
N VAL A 34 -1.42 -2.73 3.07
CA VAL A 34 -1.77 -3.97 2.36
C VAL A 34 -1.08 -5.13 3.06
N ALA A 35 -1.84 -6.16 3.42
CA ALA A 35 -1.31 -7.34 4.07
C ALA A 35 -0.35 -8.11 3.14
N PRO A 36 0.69 -8.75 3.68
CA PRO A 36 1.74 -9.39 2.88
C PRO A 36 1.31 -10.72 2.24
N ASP A 37 0.09 -11.18 2.48
CA ASP A 37 -0.54 -12.31 1.78
C ASP A 37 -1.36 -11.88 0.55
N LEU A 38 -1.52 -10.58 0.32
CA LEU A 38 -2.13 -10.02 -0.90
C LEU A 38 -1.06 -9.64 -1.92
N ASP A 39 -1.43 -9.64 -3.20
CA ASP A 39 -0.59 -9.10 -4.28
C ASP A 39 -0.77 -7.57 -4.32
N LEU A 40 0.30 -6.84 -4.00
CA LEU A 40 0.31 -5.38 -3.93
C LEU A 40 -0.09 -4.72 -5.27
N ILE A 41 0.33 -5.28 -6.40
CA ILE A 41 0.01 -4.75 -7.73
C ILE A 41 -1.45 -5.02 -8.07
N ALA A 42 -1.95 -6.21 -7.74
CA ALA A 42 -3.37 -6.52 -7.93
C ALA A 42 -4.25 -5.58 -7.09
N VAL A 43 -3.92 -5.38 -5.82
CA VAL A 43 -4.62 -4.44 -4.93
C VAL A 43 -4.56 -3.01 -5.49
N ALA A 44 -3.39 -2.55 -5.94
CA ALA A 44 -3.22 -1.24 -6.55
C ALA A 44 -4.12 -1.03 -7.78
N ARG A 45 -4.29 -2.06 -8.62
CA ARG A 45 -5.22 -2.02 -9.75
C ARG A 45 -6.67 -1.86 -9.27
N HIS A 46 -7.11 -2.65 -8.28
CA HIS A 46 -8.48 -2.54 -7.74
C HIS A 46 -8.75 -1.15 -7.12
N VAL A 47 -7.73 -0.55 -6.47
CA VAL A 47 -7.83 0.82 -5.95
C VAL A 47 -7.91 1.84 -7.09
N ALA A 48 -7.11 1.67 -8.16
CA ALA A 48 -7.12 2.57 -9.32
C ALA A 48 -8.42 2.48 -10.13
N GLU A 49 -9.07 1.31 -10.14
CA GLU A 49 -10.34 1.04 -10.82
C GLU A 49 -11.57 1.33 -9.94
N ASP A 50 -11.38 1.77 -8.69
CA ASP A 50 -12.43 2.05 -7.69
C ASP A 50 -13.38 0.86 -7.45
N GLU A 51 -12.83 -0.35 -7.45
CA GLU A 51 -13.61 -1.58 -7.24
C GLU A 51 -13.96 -1.78 -5.76
N ALA A 52 -15.08 -1.21 -5.33
CA ALA A 52 -15.48 -1.22 -3.92
C ALA A 52 -15.74 -2.62 -3.32
N ALA A 53 -16.12 -3.62 -4.12
CA ALA A 53 -16.46 -4.95 -3.61
C ALA A 53 -15.25 -5.70 -3.01
N PRO A 54 -14.14 -5.93 -3.74
CA PRO A 54 -12.95 -6.58 -3.18
C PRO A 54 -12.30 -5.73 -2.07
N LEU A 55 -12.28 -4.40 -2.22
CA LEU A 55 -11.69 -3.50 -1.22
C LEU A 55 -12.41 -3.62 0.13
N LYS A 56 -13.74 -3.59 0.15
CA LYS A 56 -14.53 -3.76 1.39
C LYS A 56 -14.25 -5.10 2.08
N GLN A 57 -14.18 -6.17 1.30
CA GLN A 57 -13.89 -7.50 1.84
C GLN A 57 -12.52 -7.54 2.53
N TRP A 58 -11.49 -6.92 1.94
CA TRP A 58 -10.16 -6.86 2.57
C TRP A 58 -10.12 -5.93 3.78
N MET A 59 -10.91 -4.85 3.79
CA MET A 59 -11.07 -4.00 4.97
C MET A 59 -11.69 -4.75 6.14
N GLU A 60 -12.76 -5.50 5.90
CA GLU A 60 -13.42 -6.33 6.93
C GLU A 60 -12.49 -7.43 7.48
N GLN A 61 -11.59 -7.94 6.64
CA GLN A 61 -10.59 -8.92 7.04
C GLN A 61 -9.36 -8.30 7.72
N GLY A 62 -9.26 -6.97 7.80
CA GLY A 62 -8.08 -6.27 8.32
C GLY A 62 -6.84 -6.41 7.42
N LYS A 63 -7.01 -6.79 6.15
CA LYS A 63 -5.93 -6.98 5.18
C LYS A 63 -5.64 -5.75 4.33
N PHE A 64 -6.53 -4.78 4.33
CA PHE A 64 -6.42 -3.54 3.59
C PHE A 64 -7.02 -2.40 4.41
N GLY A 65 -6.34 -1.25 4.49
CA GLY A 65 -6.93 -0.08 5.16
C GLY A 65 -5.92 0.91 5.69
N ALA A 66 -6.37 1.86 6.50
CA ALA A 66 -5.48 2.82 7.14
C ALA A 66 -4.53 2.11 8.11
N ILE A 67 -3.28 2.57 8.17
CA ILE A 67 -2.30 2.09 9.14
C ILE A 67 -2.69 2.65 10.50
N SER A 68 -2.79 1.82 11.53
CA SER A 68 -3.03 2.29 12.89
C SER A 68 -1.75 2.84 13.52
N ASP A 69 -1.90 3.69 14.54
CA ASP A 69 -0.74 4.21 15.28
C ASP A 69 0.10 3.08 15.89
N ASP A 70 -0.52 1.98 16.32
CA ASP A 70 0.18 0.82 16.86
C ASP A 70 1.02 0.12 15.80
N MET A 71 0.45 -0.10 14.60
CA MET A 71 1.21 -0.65 13.48
C MET A 71 2.35 0.28 13.06
N ALA A 72 2.09 1.59 12.96
CA ALA A 72 3.09 2.58 12.63
C ALA A 72 4.25 2.60 13.64
N ARG A 73 3.96 2.43 14.94
CA ARG A 73 4.96 2.30 15.99
C ARG A 73 5.78 1.01 15.85
N THR A 74 5.13 -0.12 15.60
CA THR A 74 5.81 -1.41 15.38
C THR A 74 6.75 -1.34 14.17
N PHE A 75 6.26 -0.88 13.02
CA PHE A 75 7.07 -0.75 11.82
C PHE A 75 8.28 0.16 12.01
N LEU A 76 8.13 1.23 12.80
CA LEU A 76 9.24 2.13 13.12
C LEU A 76 10.26 1.47 14.05
N ALA A 77 9.80 0.78 15.08
CA ALA A 77 10.67 0.07 16.02
C ALA A 77 11.48 -1.03 15.33
N ASP A 78 10.84 -1.76 14.41
CA ASP A 78 11.46 -2.86 13.67
C ASP A 78 12.30 -2.38 12.48
N LYS A 79 12.34 -1.07 12.20
CA LYS A 79 12.93 -0.49 10.99
C LYS A 79 12.45 -1.22 9.73
N GLN A 80 11.16 -1.52 9.71
CA GLN A 80 10.54 -2.38 8.71
C GLN A 80 10.71 -1.77 7.31
N GLU A 81 11.21 -2.60 6.40
CA GLU A 81 11.19 -2.26 4.98
C GLU A 81 9.83 -2.57 4.38
N MET A 82 9.39 -1.67 3.51
CA MET A 82 8.09 -1.70 2.88
C MET A 82 8.25 -1.68 1.37
N TRP A 83 7.41 -2.44 0.68
CA TRP A 83 7.07 -2.16 -0.70
C TRP A 83 6.04 -1.04 -0.73
N ALA A 84 6.28 0.00 -1.52
CA ALA A 84 5.36 1.12 -1.70
C ALA A 84 4.96 1.25 -3.16
N VAL A 85 3.67 1.45 -3.42
CA VAL A 85 3.09 1.73 -4.75
C VAL A 85 2.20 2.95 -4.65
N VAL A 86 2.41 3.92 -5.53
CA VAL A 86 1.61 5.15 -5.56
C VAL A 86 0.37 4.94 -6.43
N VAL A 87 -0.80 5.15 -5.85
CA VAL A 87 -2.09 5.17 -6.56
C VAL A 87 -2.81 6.45 -6.15
N ALA A 88 -2.52 7.52 -6.87
CA ALA A 88 -2.91 8.88 -6.48
C ALA A 88 -4.42 8.98 -6.13
N PRO A 89 -4.77 9.60 -4.99
CA PRO A 89 -3.90 10.34 -4.06
C PRO A 89 -3.19 9.49 -2.98
N TRP A 90 -3.36 8.17 -3.00
CA TRP A 90 -2.91 7.24 -1.95
C TRP A 90 -1.54 6.61 -2.25
N VAL A 91 -0.90 6.11 -1.20
CA VAL A 91 0.32 5.29 -1.27
C VAL A 91 0.04 3.98 -0.56
N LEU A 92 -0.02 2.90 -1.32
CA LEU A 92 -0.19 1.55 -0.81
C LEU A 92 1.15 1.04 -0.33
N VAL A 93 1.19 0.49 0.88
CA VAL A 93 2.42 -0.02 1.50
C VAL A 93 2.22 -1.42 2.04
N GLN A 94 3.21 -2.27 1.84
CA GLN A 94 3.19 -3.66 2.26
C GLN A 94 4.54 -4.03 2.89
N PRO A 95 4.57 -4.68 4.07
CA PRO A 95 5.83 -5.16 4.67
C PRO A 95 6.55 -6.12 3.74
N CYS A 96 7.85 -5.89 3.51
CA CYS A 96 8.70 -6.88 2.85
C CYS A 96 8.75 -8.14 3.73
N LYS A 97 8.35 -9.28 3.18
CA LYS A 97 8.65 -10.59 3.78
C LYS A 97 10.11 -10.93 3.47
N ASP A 98 10.89 -11.24 4.49
CA ASP A 98 12.15 -11.98 4.34
C ASP A 98 11.88 -13.45 3.95
#